data_AF-A0A3Q0JKZ9-F1
#
_entry.id   AF-A0A3Q0JKZ9-F1
#
_cell.length_a   1.000
_cell.length_b   1.000
_cell.length_c   1.000
_cell.angle_alpha   90.00
_cell.angle_beta   90.00
_cell.angle_gamma   90.00
#
_symmetry.space_group_name_H-M   'P 1'
#
loop_
_entity.id
_entity.type
_entity.pdbx_description
1 polymer ?
#
loop_
_entity_poly.entity_id
_entity_poly.type
_entity_poly.pdbx_seq_one_letter_code
_entity_poly.pdbx_strand_id
1 'polypeptide(L)'
;MKKLWARGCREPVVSISRKIHNEVDYQDGVIRVSARQFHVDMFPLGIDETTTAGDVILRIVEEANLRDSELRSQRKLGGGGGRRDMKVRGALTDLAPNGNLSCLLTTADPDLALQTHFLYEMGGNIGQRRIEPSAMMLAVYQDNPNASWEVKCDHRNGIKQYQNDR
;
A
#
# COMPACT_ATOMS: atom_id res chain seq x y z
N MET A 1 -15.16 -45.65 44.66
CA MET A 1 -15.01 -44.19 44.44
C MET A 1 -13.91 -43.96 43.41
N LYS A 2 -14.25 -43.38 42.26
CA LYS A 2 -13.43 -42.51 41.37
C LYS A 2 -14.18 -42.38 40.03
N LYS A 3 -14.87 -41.23 39.89
CA LYS A 3 -15.38 -40.70 38.63
C LYS A 3 -14.20 -40.50 37.66
N LEU A 4 -14.46 -40.35 36.35
CA LEU A 4 -14.08 -39.16 35.56
C LEU A 4 -14.08 -39.44 34.04
N TRP A 5 -15.13 -38.87 33.43
CA TRP A 5 -15.25 -38.19 32.13
C TRP A 5 -14.99 -38.90 30.78
N ALA A 6 -16.07 -38.91 30.01
CA ALA A 6 -16.15 -39.13 28.58
C ALA A 6 -15.28 -38.13 27.82
N ARG A 7 -14.54 -38.62 26.82
CA ARG A 7 -13.77 -37.81 25.90
C ARG A 7 -14.74 -37.08 24.97
N GLY A 8 -14.72 -35.75 25.05
CA GLY A 8 -15.57 -34.85 24.30
C GLY A 8 -15.45 -35.04 22.79
N CYS A 9 -16.60 -34.99 22.14
CA CYS A 9 -16.74 -34.78 20.71
C CYS A 9 -15.98 -33.51 20.32
N ARG A 10 -15.03 -33.62 19.39
CA ARG A 10 -14.51 -32.45 18.68
C ARG A 10 -15.65 -31.87 17.87
N GLU A 11 -16.14 -30.70 18.27
CA GLU A 11 -16.94 -29.87 17.38
C GLU A 11 -16.08 -29.50 16.16
N PRO A 12 -16.63 -29.56 14.93
CA PRO A 12 -15.94 -28.98 13.79
C PRO A 12 -15.80 -27.49 14.06
N VAL A 13 -14.57 -26.99 13.99
CA VAL A 13 -14.29 -25.55 13.96
C VAL A 13 -14.90 -25.07 12.65
N VAL A 14 -16.17 -24.67 12.70
CA VAL A 14 -16.79 -23.90 11.63
C VAL A 14 -16.09 -22.55 11.68
N SER A 15 -15.00 -22.43 10.92
CA SER A 15 -14.42 -21.12 10.64
C SER A 15 -15.48 -20.36 9.89
N ILE A 16 -16.24 -19.54 10.62
CA ILE A 16 -17.18 -18.57 10.08
C ILE A 16 -16.33 -17.65 9.21
N SER A 17 -16.27 -17.94 7.91
CA SER A 17 -15.81 -17.00 6.90
C SER A 17 -16.66 -15.76 7.10
N ARG A 18 -16.04 -14.71 7.64
CA ARG A 18 -16.71 -13.44 7.90
C ARG A 18 -17.38 -12.98 6.61
N LYS A 19 -18.55 -12.38 6.77
CA LYS A 19 -19.37 -11.81 5.70
C LYS A 19 -18.49 -10.98 4.76
N ILE A 20 -18.54 -11.33 3.48
CA ILE A 20 -17.71 -10.79 2.41
C ILE A 20 -18.06 -9.31 2.25
N HIS A 21 -17.08 -8.42 2.37
CA HIS A 21 -17.28 -6.98 2.22
C HIS A 21 -16.99 -6.47 0.79
N ASN A 22 -16.47 -7.34 -0.09
CA ASN A 22 -15.93 -7.02 -1.41
C ASN A 22 -16.59 -7.77 -2.59
N GLU A 23 -17.74 -8.45 -2.42
CA GLU A 23 -18.38 -9.17 -3.55
C GLU A 23 -18.71 -8.22 -4.72
N VAL A 24 -19.05 -6.97 -4.41
CA VAL A 24 -19.34 -5.93 -5.42
C VAL A 24 -18.06 -5.51 -6.14
N ASP A 25 -17.00 -5.22 -5.39
CA ASP A 25 -15.68 -4.83 -5.94
C ASP A 25 -15.11 -5.94 -6.86
N TYR A 26 -15.36 -7.22 -6.56
CA TYR A 26 -14.95 -8.35 -7.40
C TYR A 26 -15.65 -8.36 -8.77
N GLN A 27 -16.95 -8.04 -8.81
CA GLN A 27 -17.72 -8.02 -10.05
C GLN A 27 -17.35 -6.82 -10.93
N ASP A 28 -16.97 -5.71 -10.31
CA ASP A 28 -16.60 -4.47 -11.01
C ASP A 28 -15.11 -4.42 -11.39
N GLY A 29 -14.32 -5.43 -11.05
CA GLY A 29 -12.88 -5.47 -11.34
C GLY A 29 -12.12 -4.37 -10.59
N VAL A 30 -12.54 -4.05 -9.36
CA VAL A 30 -11.94 -3.00 -8.54
C VAL A 30 -11.20 -3.61 -7.35
N ILE A 31 -9.97 -3.18 -7.11
CA ILE A 31 -9.25 -3.47 -5.88
C ILE A 31 -9.10 -2.21 -5.04
N ARG A 32 -9.05 -2.37 -3.71
CA ARG A 32 -8.76 -1.28 -2.78
C ARG A 32 -7.36 -1.44 -2.22
N VAL A 33 -6.55 -0.41 -2.43
CA VAL A 33 -5.12 -0.43 -2.08
C VAL A 33 -4.83 0.64 -1.04
N SER A 34 -4.13 0.27 0.02
CA SER A 34 -3.64 1.22 1.04
C SER A 34 -2.13 1.40 0.90
N ALA A 35 -1.64 2.60 1.22
CA ALA A 35 -0.22 2.94 1.26
C ALA A 35 0.04 3.92 2.39
N ARG A 36 0.36 3.39 3.57
CA ARG A 36 0.48 4.17 4.81
C ARG A 36 1.57 5.24 4.75
N GLN A 37 2.66 4.96 4.03
CA GLN A 37 3.76 5.91 3.82
C GLN A 37 3.32 7.17 3.08
N PHE A 38 2.23 7.09 2.32
CA PHE A 38 1.65 8.19 1.54
C PHE A 38 0.34 8.71 2.14
N HIS A 39 -0.08 8.19 3.30
CA HIS A 39 -1.41 8.48 3.87
C HIS A 39 -2.57 8.20 2.90
N VAL A 40 -2.38 7.25 1.97
CA VAL A 40 -3.42 6.74 1.09
C VAL A 40 -4.03 5.52 1.77
N ASP A 41 -5.35 5.52 1.95
CA ASP A 41 -6.07 4.41 2.56
C ASP A 41 -7.27 4.00 1.70
N MET A 42 -7.39 2.69 1.44
CA MET A 42 -8.50 2.09 0.70
C MET A 42 -8.80 2.75 -0.65
N PHE A 43 -7.76 3.16 -1.37
CA PHE A 43 -7.89 3.82 -2.66
C PHE A 43 -8.38 2.82 -3.71
N PRO A 44 -9.53 3.09 -4.37
CA PRO A 44 -10.08 2.18 -5.37
C PRO A 44 -9.32 2.29 -6.69
N LEU A 45 -8.96 1.14 -7.26
CA LEU A 45 -8.30 1.00 -8.55
C LEU A 45 -9.02 -0.03 -9.40
N GLY A 46 -9.47 0.38 -10.58
CA GLY A 46 -9.92 -0.55 -11.62
C GLY A 46 -8.73 -1.32 -12.17
N ILE A 47 -8.87 -2.64 -12.24
CA ILE A 47 -7.90 -3.56 -12.83
C ILE A 47 -8.54 -4.29 -14.02
N ASP A 48 -7.75 -4.48 -15.07
CA ASP A 48 -8.13 -5.23 -16.25
C ASP A 48 -7.09 -6.33 -16.54
N GLU A 49 -7.29 -7.05 -17.64
CA GLU A 49 -6.40 -8.14 -18.07
C GLU A 49 -4.96 -7.70 -18.36
N THR A 50 -4.72 -6.40 -18.55
CA THR A 50 -3.40 -5.83 -18.87
C THR A 50 -2.73 -5.18 -17.66
N THR A 51 -3.48 -4.96 -16.59
CA THR A 51 -2.99 -4.22 -15.42
C THR A 51 -2.00 -5.06 -14.64
N THR A 52 -0.76 -4.58 -14.54
CA THR A 52 0.30 -5.23 -13.76
C THR A 52 0.33 -4.69 -12.32
N ALA A 53 1.03 -5.41 -11.44
CA ALA A 53 1.27 -4.92 -10.07
C ALA A 53 2.12 -3.63 -10.08
N GLY A 54 3.01 -3.48 -11.07
CA GLY A 54 3.77 -2.26 -11.31
C GLY A 54 2.86 -1.07 -11.61
N ASP A 55 1.87 -1.25 -12.47
CA ASP A 55 0.90 -0.18 -12.78
C ASP A 55 0.13 0.25 -11.53
N VAL A 56 -0.26 -0.71 -10.69
CA VAL A 56 -0.91 -0.41 -9.39
C VAL A 56 0.00 0.41 -8.48
N ILE A 57 1.29 0.05 -8.37
CA ILE A 57 2.26 0.81 -7.58
C ILE A 57 2.39 2.24 -8.11
N LEU A 58 2.55 2.41 -9.43
CA LEU A 58 2.71 3.72 -10.06
C LEU A 58 1.47 4.60 -9.88
N ARG A 59 0.25 4.05 -10.03
CA ARG A 59 -0.99 4.80 -9.80
C ARG A 59 -1.13 5.27 -8.36
N ILE A 60 -0.73 4.46 -7.39
CA ILE A 60 -0.73 4.85 -5.96
C ILE A 60 0.29 5.96 -5.69
N VAL A 61 1.46 5.88 -6.30
CA VAL A 61 2.49 6.91 -6.21
C VAL A 61 2.01 8.23 -6.84
N GLU A 62 1.35 8.17 -7.98
CA GLU A 62 0.76 9.34 -8.63
C GLU A 62 -0.32 9.99 -7.76
N GLU A 63 -1.25 9.18 -7.22
CA GLU A 63 -2.29 9.65 -6.30
C GLU A 63 -1.69 10.32 -5.05
N ALA A 64 -0.62 9.74 -4.50
CA ALA A 64 0.10 10.33 -3.38
C ALA A 64 0.67 11.72 -3.71
N ASN A 65 1.29 11.87 -4.88
CA ASN A 65 1.86 13.13 -5.34
C ASN A 65 0.78 14.21 -5.55
N LEU A 66 -0.39 13.82 -6.07
CA LEU A 66 -1.53 14.72 -6.25
C LEU A 66 -2.03 15.24 -4.91
N ARG A 67 -2.28 14.36 -3.94
CA ARG A 67 -2.72 14.74 -2.58
C ARG A 67 -1.74 15.67 -1.89
N ASP A 68 -0.44 15.39 -2.01
CA ASP A 68 0.61 16.25 -1.46
C ASP A 68 0.59 17.65 -2.10
N SER A 69 0.35 17.73 -3.42
CA SER A 69 0.26 19.00 -4.14
C SER A 69 -0.95 19.85 -3.71
N GLU A 70 -2.09 19.21 -3.45
CA GLU A 70 -3.31 19.87 -2.98
C GLU A 70 -3.12 20.44 -1.56
N LEU A 71 -2.55 19.65 -0.66
CA LEU A 71 -2.23 20.07 0.71
C LEU A 71 -1.27 21.28 0.73
N ARG A 72 -0.26 21.29 -0.16
CA ARG A 72 0.67 22.42 -0.30
C ARG A 72 0.00 23.67 -0.84
N SER A 73 -0.93 23.51 -1.79
CA SER A 73 -1.67 24.63 -2.38
C SER A 73 -2.62 25.28 -1.37
N GLN A 74 -3.29 24.49 -0.53
CA GLN A 74 -4.13 25.00 0.56
C GLN A 74 -3.33 25.76 1.62
N ARG A 75 -2.13 25.28 1.99
CA ARG A 75 -1.25 25.96 2.96
C ARG A 75 -0.78 27.34 2.50
N LYS A 76 -0.58 27.54 1.19
CA LYS A 76 -0.17 28.84 0.64
C LYS A 76 -1.26 29.92 0.73
N LEU A 77 -2.53 29.53 0.78
CA LEU A 77 -3.66 30.47 0.85
C LEU A 77 -4.06 30.85 2.30
N GLY A 78 -3.60 30.10 3.31
CA GLY A 78 -3.92 30.34 4.73
C GLY A 78 -2.86 31.10 5.54
N GLY A 79 -1.73 31.49 4.95
CA GLY A 79 -0.55 31.99 5.66
C GLY A 79 -0.44 33.51 5.76
N GLY A 80 -1.41 34.17 6.40
CA GLY A 80 -1.25 35.55 6.83
C GLY A 80 -0.36 35.67 8.07
N GLY A 81 0.87 36.18 7.90
CA GLY A 81 1.62 36.88 8.96
C GLY A 81 2.63 36.08 9.78
N GLY A 82 3.88 36.56 9.79
CA GLY A 82 4.82 36.32 10.89
C GLY A 82 6.23 35.92 10.45
N ARG A 83 7.10 36.92 10.27
CA ARG A 83 8.57 36.75 10.25
C ARG A 83 9.00 36.03 11.53
N ARG A 84 9.49 34.79 11.47
CA ARG A 84 10.31 34.16 12.52
C ARG A 84 11.29 33.18 11.87
N ASP A 85 12.55 33.27 12.32
CA ASP A 85 13.73 32.51 11.95
C ASP A 85 13.52 31.17 11.22
N MET A 86 13.92 31.16 9.95
CA MET A 86 13.96 29.97 9.10
C MET A 86 15.14 29.08 9.51
N LYS A 87 14.97 28.29 10.58
CA LYS A 87 15.84 27.12 10.81
C LYS A 87 15.60 26.17 9.64
N VAL A 88 16.61 25.99 8.79
CA VAL A 88 16.68 25.08 7.63
C VAL A 88 16.12 23.67 7.89
N ARG A 89 16.04 23.24 9.17
CA ARG A 89 15.39 22.01 9.61
C ARG A 89 13.87 21.95 9.35
N GLY A 90 13.17 23.09 9.31
CA GLY A 90 11.73 23.16 9.04
C GLY A 90 11.38 22.80 7.60
N ALA A 91 12.14 23.32 6.63
CA ALA A 91 11.89 23.09 5.21
C ALA A 91 11.96 21.61 4.81
N LEU A 92 12.92 20.84 5.33
CA LEU A 92 13.01 19.40 5.05
C LEU A 92 11.89 18.59 5.73
N THR A 93 11.41 19.06 6.88
CA THR A 93 10.28 18.45 7.60
C THR A 93 8.95 18.75 6.90
N ASP A 94 8.80 19.93 6.31
CA ASP A 94 7.66 20.30 5.46
C ASP A 94 7.62 19.51 4.15
N LEU A 95 8.76 19.01 3.68
CA LEU A 95 8.83 18.16 2.49
C LEU A 95 8.45 16.70 2.76
N ALA A 96 8.65 16.21 3.99
CA ALA A 96 8.32 14.84 4.38
C ALA A 96 7.59 14.82 5.74
N PRO A 97 6.25 14.86 5.75
CA PRO A 97 5.47 14.84 6.99
C PRO A 97 5.66 13.55 7.82
N ASN A 98 6.18 12.48 7.21
CA ASN A 98 6.53 11.21 7.84
C ASN A 98 8.02 11.10 8.25
N GLY A 99 8.83 12.15 8.04
CA GLY A 99 10.25 12.18 8.40
C GLY A 99 11.17 11.34 7.51
N ASN A 100 10.68 10.71 6.44
CA ASN A 100 11.50 9.93 5.52
C ASN A 100 11.42 10.49 4.09
N LEU A 101 12.40 11.32 3.72
CA LEU A 101 12.55 11.88 2.37
C LEU A 101 12.78 10.81 1.29
N SER A 102 13.15 9.58 1.68
CA SER A 102 13.45 8.51 0.73
C SER A 102 12.24 8.16 -0.14
N CYS A 103 11.03 8.15 0.43
CA CYS A 103 9.81 7.93 -0.37
C CYS A 103 9.69 8.98 -1.47
N LEU A 104 9.70 10.26 -1.08
CA LEU A 104 9.53 11.39 -2.00
C LEU A 104 10.59 11.40 -3.12
N LEU A 105 11.84 11.07 -2.79
CA LEU A 105 12.92 11.07 -3.78
C LEU A 105 12.82 9.89 -4.75
N THR A 106 12.41 8.73 -4.26
CA THR A 106 12.34 7.50 -5.07
C THR A 106 11.07 7.41 -5.90
N THR A 107 10.02 8.15 -5.55
CA THR A 107 8.78 8.27 -6.35
C THR A 107 8.86 9.27 -7.50
N ALA A 108 9.92 10.07 -7.59
CA ALA A 108 10.12 11.04 -8.68
C ALA A 108 10.51 10.36 -10.01
N ASP A 109 11.05 9.15 -9.95
CA ASP A 109 11.46 8.34 -11.10
C ASP A 109 10.67 7.01 -11.07
N PRO A 110 9.86 6.68 -12.10
CA PRO A 110 9.02 5.48 -12.10
C PRO A 110 9.83 4.19 -11.96
N ASP A 111 11.00 4.10 -12.58
CA ASP A 111 11.84 2.90 -12.50
C ASP A 111 12.35 2.69 -11.06
N LEU A 112 12.83 3.77 -10.43
CA LEU A 112 13.25 3.73 -9.04
C LEU A 112 12.06 3.48 -8.09
N ALA A 113 10.87 3.98 -8.42
CA ALA A 113 9.66 3.73 -7.65
C ALA A 113 9.34 2.23 -7.64
N LEU A 114 9.38 1.56 -8.80
CA LEU A 114 9.15 0.12 -8.93
C LEU A 114 10.22 -0.74 -8.24
N GLN A 115 11.45 -0.25 -8.12
CA GLN A 115 12.52 -0.93 -7.40
C GLN A 115 12.49 -0.72 -5.88
N THR A 116 11.77 0.29 -5.39
CA THR A 116 11.77 0.67 -3.97
C THR A 116 10.41 0.51 -3.31
N HIS A 117 9.33 0.35 -4.09
CA HIS A 117 7.97 0.15 -3.61
C HIS A 117 7.42 -1.17 -4.14
N PHE A 118 6.73 -1.88 -3.25
CA PHE A 118 6.25 -3.23 -3.53
C PHE A 118 4.81 -3.38 -3.08
N LEU A 119 4.03 -4.09 -3.90
CA LEU A 119 2.67 -4.46 -3.60
C LEU A 119 2.65 -5.74 -2.77
N TYR A 120 1.85 -5.74 -1.71
CA TYR A 120 1.63 -6.88 -0.86
C TYR A 120 0.17 -7.31 -0.92
N GLU A 121 0.00 -8.61 -1.13
CA GLU A 121 -1.24 -9.33 -0.94
C GLU A 121 -1.32 -9.75 0.54
N MET A 122 -2.40 -9.40 1.21
CA MET A 122 -2.61 -9.66 2.64
C MET A 122 -3.90 -10.45 2.85
N GLY A 123 -3.88 -11.45 3.73
CA GLY A 123 -5.09 -12.18 4.14
C GLY A 123 -5.04 -13.69 3.85
N GLY A 124 -6.18 -14.37 4.06
CA GLY A 124 -6.29 -15.82 3.94
C GLY A 124 -5.33 -16.59 4.87
N ASN A 125 -4.91 -17.79 4.42
CA ASN A 125 -3.92 -18.61 5.13
C ASN A 125 -2.47 -18.25 4.79
N ILE A 126 -2.24 -17.37 3.80
CA ILE A 126 -0.90 -16.97 3.34
C ILE A 126 -0.28 -15.89 4.24
N GLY A 127 -1.10 -15.19 5.02
CA GLY A 127 -0.67 -14.07 5.86
C GLY A 127 -0.33 -12.85 5.01
N GLN A 128 0.87 -12.84 4.43
CA GLN A 128 1.33 -11.81 3.50
C GLN A 128 2.24 -12.37 2.40
N ARG A 129 2.09 -11.86 1.18
CA ARG A 129 2.95 -12.18 0.04
C ARG A 129 3.31 -10.92 -0.73
N ARG A 130 4.58 -10.77 -1.10
CA ARG A 130 5.02 -9.71 -2.02
C ARG A 130 4.72 -10.14 -3.46
N ILE A 131 4.12 -9.24 -4.23
CA ILE A 131 3.82 -9.45 -5.64
C ILE A 131 4.95 -8.87 -6.49
N GLU A 132 5.33 -9.58 -7.54
CA GLU A 132 6.31 -9.12 -8.51
C GLU A 132 5.72 -7.99 -9.37
N PRO A 133 6.44 -6.91 -9.68
CA PRO A 133 5.90 -5.80 -10.48
C PRO A 133 5.34 -6.22 -11.85
N SER A 134 5.90 -7.26 -12.45
CA SER A 134 5.47 -7.82 -13.74
C SER A 134 4.20 -8.68 -13.66
N ALA A 135 3.72 -9.02 -12.47
CA ALA A 135 2.59 -9.92 -12.30
C ALA A 135 1.26 -9.26 -12.72
N MET A 136 0.42 -10.01 -13.43
CA MET A 136 -0.91 -9.58 -13.87
C MET A 136 -1.89 -9.55 -12.69
N MET A 137 -2.39 -8.37 -12.34
CA MET A 137 -3.19 -8.19 -11.12
C MET A 137 -4.52 -8.90 -11.16
N LEU A 138 -5.15 -9.01 -12.33
CA LEU A 138 -6.42 -9.72 -12.46
C LEU A 138 -6.29 -11.20 -12.09
N ALA A 139 -5.20 -11.86 -12.52
CA ALA A 139 -4.94 -13.26 -12.19
C ALA A 139 -4.66 -13.43 -10.69
N VAL A 140 -3.82 -12.57 -10.10
CA VAL A 140 -3.53 -12.62 -8.65
C VAL A 140 -4.81 -12.38 -7.83
N TYR A 141 -5.67 -11.47 -8.29
CA TYR A 141 -6.92 -11.17 -7.60
C TYR A 141 -7.94 -12.31 -7.71
N GLN A 142 -8.02 -13.01 -8.85
CA GLN A 142 -8.88 -14.19 -9.01
C GLN A 142 -8.46 -15.36 -8.12
N ASP A 143 -7.16 -15.56 -7.90
CA ASP A 143 -6.64 -16.57 -6.98
C ASP A 143 -7.01 -16.29 -5.52
N ASN A 144 -7.14 -15.01 -5.14
CA ASN A 144 -7.48 -14.60 -3.79
C ASN A 144 -8.33 -13.32 -3.76
N PRO A 145 -9.64 -13.43 -4.05
CA PRO A 145 -10.53 -12.26 -4.14
C PRO A 145 -10.76 -11.57 -2.79
N ASN A 146 -10.44 -12.25 -1.70
CA ASN A 146 -10.56 -11.73 -0.34
C ASN A 146 -9.27 -11.07 0.16
N ALA A 147 -8.24 -10.97 -0.69
CA ALA A 147 -7.01 -10.28 -0.34
C ALA A 147 -7.27 -8.79 -0.09
N SER A 148 -6.57 -8.27 0.92
CA SER A 148 -6.35 -6.83 1.07
C SER A 148 -5.02 -6.46 0.44
N TRP A 149 -4.91 -5.25 -0.09
CA TRP A 149 -3.76 -4.81 -0.86
C TRP A 149 -3.05 -3.66 -0.18
N GLU A 150 -1.74 -3.79 0.03
CA GLU A 150 -0.95 -2.74 0.68
C GLU A 150 0.36 -2.50 -0.09
N VAL A 151 0.62 -1.25 -0.47
CA VAL A 151 1.92 -0.84 -1.02
C VAL A 151 2.82 -0.44 0.13
N LYS A 152 4.03 -1.01 0.19
CA LYS A 152 5.07 -0.68 1.18
C LYS A 152 6.36 -0.31 0.47
N CYS A 153 7.13 0.59 1.08
CA CYS A 153 8.45 0.96 0.59
C CYS A 153 9.58 0.21 1.33
N ASP A 154 10.64 -0.16 0.61
CA ASP A 154 11.91 -0.64 1.15
C ASP A 154 13.08 0.03 0.40
N HIS A 155 13.38 1.26 0.81
CA HIS A 155 14.45 2.06 0.21
C HIS A 155 15.85 1.54 0.55
N ARG A 156 16.02 0.71 1.59
CA ARG A 156 17.34 0.16 1.96
C ARG A 156 17.79 -0.92 0.99
N ASN A 157 16.86 -1.73 0.48
CA ASN A 157 17.16 -2.72 -0.54
C ASN A 157 17.07 -2.17 -1.97
N GLY A 158 16.10 -1.30 -2.26
CA GLY A 158 15.93 -0.78 -3.63
C GLY A 158 17.10 0.09 -4.12
N ILE A 159 17.67 0.95 -3.27
CA ILE A 159 18.80 1.83 -3.64
C ILE A 159 20.06 1.02 -3.98
N LYS A 160 20.28 -0.13 -3.33
CA LYS A 160 21.45 -0.98 -3.60
C LYS A 160 21.38 -1.68 -4.97
N GLN A 161 20.18 -1.92 -5.47
CA GLN A 161 19.97 -2.56 -6.77
C GLN A 161 20.13 -1.55 -7.90
N TYR A 162 19.56 -0.34 -7.77
CA TYR A 162 19.67 0.73 -8.77
C TYR A 162 21.13 1.14 -9.08
N GLN A 163 22.02 1.14 -8.08
CA GLN A 163 23.41 1.54 -8.27
C GLN A 163 24.26 0.51 -9.03
N ASN A 164 23.81 -0.74 -9.17
CA ASN A 164 24.56 -1.79 -9.86
C ASN A 164 24.20 -1.92 -11.36
N ASP A 165 23.09 -1.35 -11.80
CA ASP A 165 22.59 -1.46 -13.19
C ASP A 165 22.91 -0.22 -14.05
N ARG A 166 23.84 0.64 -13.60
CA ARG A 166 24.33 1.83 -14.31
C ARG A 166 25.81 1.74 -14.63
#